data_AF-A0A6G6K6P5-F1
#
_entry.id   AF-A0A6G6K6P5-F1
#
_cell.length_a   1.000
_cell.length_b   1.000
_cell.length_c   1.000
_cell.angle_alpha   90.00
_cell.angle_beta   90.00
_cell.angle_gamma   90.00
#
_symmetry.space_group_name_H-M   'P 1'
#
loop_
_entity.id
_entity.type
_entity.pdbx_description
1 polymer ?
#
loop_
_entity_poly.entity_id
_entity_poly.type
_entity_poly.pdbx_seq_one_letter_code
_entity_poly.pdbx_strand_id
1 'polypeptide(L)' 'MIRTTDGWKLIWYPKANRTQLFNLSEDPHELQDLAIQPEHAKHREAMMGVLRKWMSAHGDPVFSEQ' A
#
# COMPACT_ATOMS: atom_id res chain seq x y z
N MET A 1 2.81 -6.31 -1.05
CA MET A 1 3.36 -4.95 -0.83
C MET A 1 3.70 -4.33 -2.18
N ILE A 2 3.67 -3.00 -2.31
CA ILE A 2 4.16 -2.29 -3.50
C ILE A 2 5.09 -1.14 -3.11
N ARG A 3 6.01 -0.79 -4.01
CA ARG A 3 6.84 0.40 -3.91
C ARG A 3 6.77 1.16 -5.24
N THR A 4 6.53 2.47 -5.18
CA THR A 4 6.53 3.32 -6.36
C THR A 4 7.92 3.91 -6.59
N THR A 5 8.21 4.32 -7.83
CA THR A 5 9.45 5.02 -8.19
C THR A 5 9.56 6.40 -7.53
N ASP A 6 8.43 6.98 -7.14
CA ASP A 6 8.32 8.26 -6.43
C ASP A 6 8.72 8.17 -4.94
N GLY A 7 9.06 6.97 -4.45
CA GLY A 7 9.52 6.74 -3.09
C GLY A 7 8.42 6.31 -2.11
N TRP A 8 7.20 6.02 -2.57
CA TRP A 8 6.14 5.56 -1.68
C TRP A 8 6.15 4.04 -1.51
N LYS A 9 5.79 3.59 -0.30
CA LYS A 9 5.72 2.17 0.05
C LYS A 9 4.37 1.86 0.69
N LEU A 10 3.62 0.93 0.09
CA LEU A 10 2.39 0.37 0.68
C LEU A 10 2.64 -1.04 1.16
N ILE A 11 2.27 -1.30 2.40
CA ILE A 11 2.23 -2.65 2.96
C ILE A 11 0.80 -2.94 3.40
N TRP A 12 0.21 -4.00 2.87
CA TRP A 12 -1.14 -4.43 3.23
C TRP A 12 -1.06 -5.82 3.87
N TYR A 13 -1.55 -5.92 5.10
CA TYR A 13 -1.63 -7.14 5.88
C TYR A 13 -3.09 -7.62 5.92
N PRO A 14 -3.53 -8.48 5.00
CA PRO A 14 -4.92 -8.94 4.95
C PRO A 14 -5.33 -9.67 6.23
N LYS A 15 -4.44 -10.50 6.80
CA LYS A 15 -4.69 -11.26 8.04
C LYS A 15 -4.91 -10.39 9.27
N ALA A 16 -4.30 -9.20 9.30
CA ALA A 16 -4.41 -8.25 10.41
C ALA A 16 -5.35 -7.08 10.11
N ASN A 17 -5.97 -7.07 8.92
CA ASN A 17 -6.76 -5.97 8.38
C ASN A 17 -6.08 -4.59 8.57
N ARG A 18 -4.75 -4.56 8.41
CA ARG A 18 -3.91 -3.38 8.63
C ARG A 18 -3.21 -2.98 7.34
N THR A 19 -3.14 -1.68 7.12
CA THR A 19 -2.38 -1.08 6.02
C THR A 19 -1.37 -0.12 6.61
N GLN A 20 -0.16 -0.13 6.06
CA GLN A 20 0.90 0.82 6.38
C GLN A 20 1.34 1.54 5.11
N LEU A 21 1.55 2.84 5.24
CA LEU A 21 1.95 3.72 4.14
C LEU A 21 3.14 4.55 4.60
N PHE A 22 4.24 4.47 3.88
CA PHE A 22 5.44 5.24 4.16
C PHE A 22 5.86 6.02 2.93
N ASN A 23 6.30 7.25 3.13
CA ASN A 23 6.94 8.05 2.11
C ASN A 23 8.46 8.01 2.34
N LEU A 24 9.19 7.18 1.60
CA LEU A 24 10.65 7.05 1.77
C LEU A 24 11.41 8.29 1.30
N SER A 25 10.78 9.17 0.51
CA SER A 25 11.38 10.43 0.07
C SER A 25 11.43 11.46 1.21
N GLU A 26 10.43 11.45 2.10
CA GLU A 26 10.37 12.35 3.27
C GLU A 26 10.79 11.65 4.57
N ASP A 27 10.53 10.35 4.70
CA ASP A 27 10.77 9.49 5.86
C ASP A 27 11.52 8.21 5.42
N PRO A 28 12.84 8.31 5.14
CA PRO A 28 13.65 7.17 4.74
C PRO A 28 13.80 6.10 5.83
N HIS A 29 13.44 6.44 7.07
CA HIS A 29 13.53 5.55 8.23
C HIS A 29 12.21 4.84 8.57
N GLU A 30 11.14 5.05 7.78
CA GLU A 30 9.83 4.40 7.97
C GLU A 30 9.27 4.58 9.39
N LEU A 31 9.53 5.74 10.00
CA LEU A 31 9.11 6.07 11.37
C LEU A 31 7.65 6.51 11.40
N GLN A 32 7.13 7.09 10.31
CA GLN A 32 5.81 7.69 10.27
C GLN A 32 4.86 6.89 9.39
N ASP A 33 3.94 6.15 10.02
CA ASP A 33 2.84 5.49 9.29
C ASP A 33 1.83 6.55 8.84
N LEU A 34 1.83 6.86 7.54
CA LEU A 34 0.89 7.78 6.92
C LEU A 34 -0.48 7.11 6.68
N ALA A 35 -0.61 5.79 6.85
CA ALA A 35 -1.86 5.10 6.57
C ALA A 35 -2.97 5.43 7.57
N ILE A 36 -2.57 5.79 8.80
CA ILE A 36 -3.49 6.23 9.87
C ILE A 36 -3.89 7.70 9.74
N GLN A 37 -3.22 8.48 8.89
CA GLN A 37 -3.49 9.90 8.73
C GLN A 37 -4.59 10.10 7.67
N PRO A 38 -5.71 10.77 8.02
CA PRO A 38 -6.83 10.96 7.10
C PRO A 38 -6.46 11.80 5.88
N GLU A 39 -5.48 12.70 6.01
CA GLU A 39 -4.95 13.55 4.93
C GLU A 39 -4.37 12.71 3.78
N HIS A 40 -3.81 11.53 4.09
CA HIS A 40 -3.25 10.62 3.11
C HIS A 40 -4.23 9.51 2.68
N ALA A 41 -5.50 9.55 3.11
CA ALA A 41 -6.49 8.52 2.77
C ALA A 41 -6.64 8.33 1.25
N LYS A 42 -6.75 9.43 0.50
CA LYS A 42 -6.86 9.40 -0.96
C LYS A 42 -5.63 8.78 -1.64
N HIS A 43 -4.44 9.08 -1.13
CA HIS A 43 -3.18 8.53 -1.64
C HIS A 43 -3.06 7.03 -1.32
N ARG A 44 -3.39 6.64 -0.08
CA ARG A 44 -3.48 5.24 0.35
C ARG A 44 -4.41 4.44 -0.56
N GLU A 45 -5.60 4.96 -0.84
CA GLU A 45 -6.58 4.30 -1.72
C GLU A 45 -6.05 4.14 -3.15
N ALA A 46 -5.42 5.18 -3.71
CA ALA A 46 -4.81 5.10 -5.04
C ALA A 46 -3.73 4.00 -5.09
N MET A 47 -2.85 3.95 -4.10
CA MET A 47 -1.83 2.91 -3.99
C MET A 47 -2.42 1.52 -3.74
N MET A 48 -3.51 1.41 -2.97
CA MET A 48 -4.24 0.16 -2.79
C MET A 48 -4.81 -0.35 -4.12
N GLY A 49 -5.29 0.56 -4.98
CA GLY A 49 -5.71 0.24 -6.34
C GLY A 49 -4.56 -0.29 -7.21
N VAL A 50 -3.39 0.32 -7.11
CA VAL A 50 -2.17 -0.17 -7.80
C VAL A 50 -1.78 -1.56 -7.29
N LEU A 51 -1.77 -1.77 -5.97
CA LEU A 51 -1.49 -3.06 -5.35
C LEU A 51 -2.48 -4.13 -5.85
N ARG A 52 -3.78 -3.83 -5.87
CA ARG A 52 -4.81 -4.74 -6.40
C ARG A 52 -4.59 -5.09 -7.87
N LYS A 53 -4.32 -4.08 -8.70
CA LYS A 53 -3.99 -4.31 -10.12
C LYS A 53 -2.74 -5.16 -10.28
N TRP A 54 -1.71 -4.91 -9.48
CA TRP A 54 -0.46 -5.66 -9.52
C TRP A 54 -0.66 -7.13 -9.09
N MET A 55 -1.41 -7.37 -8.00
CA MET A 55 -1.77 -8.72 -7.54
C MET A 55 -2.60 -9.47 -8.59
N SER A 56 -3.58 -8.79 -9.21
CA SER A 56 -4.38 -9.35 -10.30
C SER A 56 -3.53 -9.67 -11.54
N ALA A 57 -2.60 -8.79 -11.92
CA ALA A 57 -1.72 -8.99 -13.08
C ALA A 57 -0.67 -10.08 -12.88
N HIS A 58 -0.21 -10.32 -11.65
CA HIS A 58 0.77 -11.36 -11.34
C HIS A 58 0.13 -12.72 -11.00
N GLY A 59 -1.19 -12.86 -11.19
CA GLY A 59 -1.89 -14.13 -11.03
C GLY A 59 -1.96 -14.63 -9.59
N ASP A 60 -1.99 -13.72 -8.60
CA ASP A 60 -2.09 -14.10 -7.20
C ASP A 60 -3.52 -14.63 -6.91
N PRO A 61 -3.69 -15.92 -6.54
CA PRO A 61 -5.00 -16.56 -6.34
C PRO A 61 -5.78 -16.01 -5.13
N VAL A 62 -5.22 -15.08 -4.35
CA VAL A 62 -5.93 -14.40 -3.26
C VAL A 62 -7.15 -13.60 -3.75
N PHE A 63 -7.28 -13.36 -5.05
CA PHE A 63 -8.43 -12.70 -5.67
C PHE A 63 -9.23 -13.61 -6.64
N SER A 64 -9.09 -14.94 -6.56
CA SER A 64 -9.88 -15.87 -7.39
C SER A 64 -11.21 -16.32 -6.79
N GLU A 65 -11.64 -15.77 -5.65
CA GLU A 65 -12.96 -16.04 -5.08
C GLU A 65 -13.63 -14.72 -4.67
N GLN A 66 -14.39 -14.13 -5.59
CA GLN A 66 -15.59 -13.36 -5.31
C GLN A 66 -16.70 -13.79 -6.26
#